data_AF-A0A8W8HTZ3-F1
#
_entry.id   AF-A0A8W8HTZ3-F1
#
_cell.length_a   1.000
_cell.length_b   1.000
_cell.length_c   1.000
_cell.angle_alpha   90.00
_cell.angle_beta   90.00
_cell.angle_gamma   90.00
#
_symmetry.space_group_name_H-M   'P 1'
#
loop_
_entity.id
_entity.type
_entity.pdbx_description
1 polymer ?
#
loop_
_entity_poly.entity_id
_entity_poly.type
_entity_poly.pdbx_seq_one_letter_code
_entity_poly.pdbx_strand_id
1 'polypeptide(L)'
;MAAPSITTLQEIFEVEKLSAEQEKAIDSLLAKKDVFLSLRTGGGKSLCYMAFPIFYEYSNSLDVQPQVLIISPLLSIMKEQTDLLASKGFTATFIGKDKSEDASILDGKYQFVFSSPEAILQNDKWRDMLSGSKSFRLFVVDEAHTLVHWGENTKHGQAFREWFSRTGEIRSLISCPALVITATASKEARKVIKKRLALNNCVDIIDSPDRENINGDCCELYQHPYFLFQSDDVSSDDNSCMSDSTDLESDDVLDIDDTYPELE
;
A
#
# COMPACT_ATOMS: atom_id res chain seq x y z
N MET A 1 18.68 13.35 -22.44
CA MET A 1 19.05 12.03 -21.85
C MET A 1 18.07 10.99 -22.41
N ALA A 2 18.33 9.69 -22.27
CA ALA A 2 17.45 8.59 -22.72
C ALA A 2 16.70 8.00 -21.52
N ALA A 3 15.41 7.63 -21.68
CA ALA A 3 14.52 7.17 -20.59
C ALA A 3 15.23 6.20 -19.64
N PRO A 4 14.90 6.16 -18.33
CA PRO A 4 15.53 5.21 -17.42
C PRO A 4 15.45 3.86 -18.10
N SER A 5 16.61 3.30 -18.43
CA SER A 5 16.60 2.10 -19.24
C SER A 5 15.99 0.99 -18.41
N ILE A 6 15.45 -0.01 -19.09
CA ILE A 6 15.02 -1.27 -18.46
C ILE A 6 16.10 -1.79 -17.48
N THR A 7 17.38 -1.54 -17.78
CA THR A 7 18.54 -1.85 -16.93
C THR A 7 18.45 -1.22 -15.53
N THR A 8 18.05 0.05 -15.39
CA THR A 8 17.95 0.73 -14.08
C THR A 8 16.90 0.09 -13.18
N LEU A 9 15.76 -0.33 -13.75
CA LEU A 9 14.73 -1.03 -13.00
C LEU A 9 15.13 -2.48 -12.67
N GLN A 10 15.80 -3.16 -13.60
CA GLN A 10 16.36 -4.50 -13.37
C GLN A 10 17.38 -4.49 -12.24
N GLU A 11 18.28 -3.52 -12.20
CA GLU A 11 19.34 -3.41 -11.18
C GLU A 11 18.76 -3.11 -9.79
N ILE A 12 17.76 -2.24 -9.69
CA ILE A 12 17.22 -1.79 -8.40
C ILE A 12 16.13 -2.74 -7.88
N PHE A 13 15.22 -3.17 -8.75
CA PHE A 13 14.02 -3.91 -8.35
C PHE A 13 14.03 -5.38 -8.78
N GLU A 14 15.04 -5.85 -9.52
CA GLU A 14 15.12 -7.22 -10.04
C GLU A 14 13.93 -7.57 -10.95
N VAL A 15 13.39 -6.56 -11.64
CA VAL A 15 12.24 -6.72 -12.54
C VAL A 15 12.68 -6.54 -13.98
N GLU A 16 12.46 -7.55 -14.81
CA GLU A 16 12.84 -7.52 -16.23
C GLU A 16 12.08 -6.47 -17.03
N LYS A 17 10.79 -6.28 -16.73
CA LYS A 17 9.92 -5.29 -17.37
C LYS A 17 8.72 -4.97 -16.47
N LEU A 18 8.25 -3.73 -16.52
CA LEU A 18 6.96 -3.33 -15.95
C LEU A 18 5.80 -4.00 -16.72
N SER A 19 4.72 -4.33 -16.00
CA SER A 19 3.45 -4.71 -16.63
C SER A 19 2.81 -3.51 -17.32
N ALA A 20 1.89 -3.75 -18.26
CA ALA A 20 1.19 -2.69 -18.98
C ALA A 20 0.40 -1.76 -18.02
N GLU A 21 -0.14 -2.32 -16.94
CA GLU A 21 -0.84 -1.59 -15.89
C GLU A 21 0.10 -0.70 -15.09
N GLN A 22 1.30 -1.21 -14.75
CA GLN A 22 2.31 -0.46 -14.03
C GLN A 22 2.87 0.69 -14.88
N GLU A 23 3.19 0.44 -16.16
CA GLU A 23 3.62 1.47 -17.11
C GLU A 23 2.57 2.57 -17.22
N LYS A 24 1.31 2.18 -17.47
CA LYS A 24 0.19 3.12 -17.58
C LYS A 24 -0.03 3.93 -16.30
N ALA A 25 0.16 3.32 -15.13
CA ALA A 25 0.06 4.01 -13.84
C ALA A 25 1.14 5.08 -13.73
N ILE A 26 2.41 4.71 -13.93
CA ILE A 26 3.55 5.62 -13.83
C ILE A 26 3.41 6.76 -14.85
N ASP A 27 3.10 6.47 -16.11
CA ASP A 27 2.91 7.49 -17.15
C ASP A 27 1.81 8.49 -16.79
N SER A 28 0.70 8.00 -16.23
CA SER A 28 -0.40 8.86 -15.77
C SER A 28 0.01 9.76 -14.61
N LEU A 29 0.78 9.25 -13.65
CA LEU A 29 1.31 10.01 -12.53
C LEU A 29 2.32 11.07 -13.00
N LEU A 30 3.21 10.74 -13.93
CA LEU A 30 4.16 11.69 -14.55
C LEU A 30 3.41 12.81 -15.30
N ALA A 31 2.27 12.48 -15.91
CA ALA A 31 1.34 13.45 -16.50
C ALA A 31 0.49 14.22 -15.46
N LYS A 32 0.82 14.12 -14.17
CA LYS A 32 0.14 14.78 -13.03
C LYS A 32 -1.35 14.40 -12.90
N LYS A 33 -1.72 13.19 -13.29
CA LYS A 33 -3.08 12.67 -13.12
C LYS A 33 -3.14 11.75 -11.92
N ASP A 34 -4.23 11.82 -11.17
CA ASP A 34 -4.51 10.86 -10.10
C ASP A 34 -4.78 9.48 -10.70
N VAL A 35 -4.34 8.42 -10.04
CA VAL A 35 -4.49 7.02 -10.49
C VAL A 35 -5.13 6.18 -9.39
N PHE A 36 -6.14 5.39 -9.77
CA PHE A 36 -6.71 4.35 -8.95
C PHE A 36 -6.29 3.01 -9.54
N LEU A 37 -5.44 2.28 -8.83
CA LEU A 37 -4.81 1.05 -9.27
C LEU A 37 -5.32 -0.12 -8.43
N SER A 38 -6.16 -0.97 -9.04
CA SER A 38 -6.64 -2.20 -8.43
C SER A 38 -6.05 -3.39 -9.16
N LEU A 39 -5.00 -3.99 -8.59
CA LEU A 39 -4.37 -5.20 -9.10
C LEU A 39 -4.40 -6.26 -8.01
N ARG A 40 -4.55 -7.54 -8.36
CA ARG A 40 -4.44 -8.66 -7.39
C ARG A 40 -3.17 -8.59 -6.53
N THR A 41 -3.19 -9.25 -5.38
CA THR A 41 -1.99 -9.45 -4.56
C THR A 41 -0.88 -10.11 -5.39
N GLY A 42 0.36 -9.70 -5.15
CA GLY A 42 1.50 -10.10 -5.98
C GLY A 42 1.61 -9.39 -7.34
N GLY A 43 0.61 -8.57 -7.74
CA GLY A 43 0.65 -7.79 -8.99
C GLY A 43 1.63 -6.61 -9.00
N GLY A 44 2.55 -6.52 -8.03
CA GLY A 44 3.59 -5.48 -7.99
C GLY A 44 3.06 -4.05 -7.87
N LYS A 45 1.98 -3.81 -7.10
CA LYS A 45 1.38 -2.47 -6.92
C LYS A 45 2.39 -1.46 -6.35
N SER A 46 3.16 -1.87 -5.35
CA SER A 46 4.13 -1.01 -4.68
C SER A 46 5.23 -0.50 -5.62
N LEU A 47 5.60 -1.31 -6.62
CA LEU A 47 6.60 -0.93 -7.61
C LEU A 47 6.24 0.38 -8.34
N CYS A 48 4.94 0.67 -8.52
CA CYS A 48 4.49 1.89 -9.16
C CYS A 48 4.94 3.15 -8.40
N TYR A 49 4.83 3.17 -7.06
CA TYR A 49 5.30 4.32 -6.28
C TYR A 49 6.81 4.26 -6.04
N MET A 50 7.40 3.07 -5.92
CA MET A 50 8.85 2.92 -5.69
C MET A 50 9.68 3.35 -6.90
N ALA A 51 9.21 3.03 -8.11
CA ALA A 51 9.90 3.41 -9.35
C ALA A 51 9.61 4.87 -9.74
N PHE A 52 8.51 5.46 -9.26
CA PHE A 52 8.08 6.80 -9.67
C PHE A 52 9.17 7.88 -9.52
N PRO A 53 9.90 8.00 -8.39
CA PRO A 53 10.97 8.99 -8.26
C PRO A 53 12.02 8.89 -9.38
N ILE A 54 12.46 7.69 -9.74
CA ILE A 54 13.45 7.48 -10.81
C ILE A 54 12.95 8.07 -12.14
N PHE A 55 11.72 7.74 -12.52
CA PHE A 55 11.14 8.27 -13.76
C PHE A 55 10.86 9.77 -13.68
N TYR A 56 10.50 10.27 -12.50
CA TYR A 56 10.23 11.68 -12.27
C TYR A 56 11.51 12.52 -12.41
N GLU A 57 12.60 12.10 -11.76
CA GLU A 57 13.94 12.72 -11.84
C GLU A 57 14.46 12.71 -13.27
N TYR A 58 14.22 11.64 -14.00
CA TYR A 58 14.63 11.55 -15.40
C TYR A 58 13.90 12.56 -16.31
N SER A 59 12.60 12.76 -16.07
CA SER A 59 11.73 13.53 -16.96
C SER A 59 11.71 15.02 -16.65
N ASN A 60 12.27 15.44 -15.51
CA ASN A 60 12.20 16.81 -15.01
C ASN A 60 13.58 17.27 -14.53
N SER A 61 13.96 18.51 -14.85
CA SER A 61 15.09 19.14 -14.15
C SER A 61 14.67 19.46 -12.72
N LEU A 62 15.44 19.02 -11.73
CA LEU A 62 15.07 19.13 -10.33
C LEU A 62 16.00 20.06 -9.57
N ASP A 63 15.39 21.02 -8.88
CA ASP A 63 16.06 21.85 -7.87
C ASP A 63 16.02 21.19 -6.48
N VAL A 64 15.15 20.18 -6.30
CA VAL A 64 14.93 19.47 -5.04
C VAL A 64 14.66 17.99 -5.28
N GLN A 65 15.09 17.13 -4.35
CA GLN A 65 14.79 15.70 -4.38
C GLN A 65 13.26 15.46 -4.32
N PRO A 66 12.70 14.59 -5.17
CA PRO A 66 11.26 14.32 -5.17
C PRO A 66 10.91 13.38 -4.02
N GLN A 67 9.92 13.76 -3.20
CA GLN A 67 9.44 12.94 -2.09
C GLN A 67 8.12 12.25 -2.42
N VAL A 68 7.94 11.04 -1.88
CA VAL A 68 6.71 10.26 -1.93
C VAL A 68 6.17 10.13 -0.52
N LEU A 69 4.93 10.59 -0.29
CA LEU A 69 4.21 10.36 0.95
C LEU A 69 3.33 9.11 0.79
N ILE A 70 3.44 8.15 1.70
CA ILE A 70 2.65 6.91 1.67
C ILE A 70 1.83 6.79 2.94
N ILE A 71 0.51 6.81 2.78
CA ILE A 71 -0.43 6.49 3.86
C ILE A 71 -0.66 4.99 3.84
N SER A 72 -0.25 4.31 4.91
CA SER A 72 -0.39 2.85 5.06
C SER A 72 -1.15 2.51 6.35
N PRO A 73 -1.95 1.43 6.37
CA PRO A 73 -2.70 1.04 7.56
C PRO A 73 -1.86 0.44 8.69
N LEU A 74 -0.84 -0.34 8.36
CA LEU A 74 -0.18 -1.18 9.36
C LEU A 74 1.28 -0.78 9.56
N LEU A 75 1.67 -0.62 10.82
CA LEU A 75 3.05 -0.32 11.19
C LEU A 75 4.02 -1.43 10.75
N SER A 76 3.58 -2.69 10.76
CA SER A 76 4.37 -3.83 10.24
C SER A 76 4.71 -3.63 8.76
N ILE A 77 3.72 -3.30 7.93
CA ILE A 77 3.92 -3.01 6.50
C ILE A 77 4.86 -1.82 6.33
N MET A 78 4.69 -0.74 7.11
CA MET A 78 5.60 0.41 7.02
C MET A 78 7.05 0.03 7.31
N LYS A 79 7.31 -0.78 8.34
CA LYS A 79 8.65 -1.26 8.68
C LYS A 79 9.26 -2.08 7.55
N GLU A 80 8.54 -3.11 7.10
CA GLU A 80 8.99 -3.98 6.01
C GLU A 80 9.29 -3.21 4.71
N GLN A 81 8.41 -2.28 4.33
CA GLN A 81 8.59 -1.49 3.11
C GLN A 81 9.73 -0.46 3.24
N THR A 82 9.93 0.11 4.42
CA THR A 82 11.05 1.03 4.70
C THR A 82 12.39 0.30 4.60
N ASP A 83 12.49 -0.89 5.18
CA ASP A 83 13.71 -1.72 5.14
C ASP A 83 14.00 -2.19 3.71
N LEU A 84 12.96 -2.58 2.96
CA LEU A 84 13.09 -2.95 1.55
C LEU A 84 13.63 -1.78 0.72
N LEU A 85 13.07 -0.58 0.87
CA LEU A 85 13.54 0.62 0.16
C LEU A 85 14.98 0.98 0.53
N ALA A 86 15.33 0.89 1.81
CA ALA A 86 16.70 1.13 2.28
C ALA A 86 17.71 0.14 1.68
N SER A 87 17.36 -1.15 1.62
CA SER A 87 18.20 -2.17 0.98
C SER A 87 18.41 -1.94 -0.53
N LYS A 88 17.49 -1.21 -1.17
CA LYS A 88 17.57 -0.79 -2.57
C LYS A 88 18.28 0.57 -2.77
N GLY A 89 18.82 1.15 -1.69
CA GLY A 89 19.60 2.39 -1.74
C GLY A 89 18.77 3.68 -1.65
N PHE A 90 17.47 3.58 -1.35
CA PHE A 90 16.62 4.75 -1.15
C PHE A 90 16.61 5.22 0.31
N THR A 91 16.47 6.52 0.53
CA THR A 91 16.18 7.04 1.87
C THR A 91 14.68 6.90 2.15
N ALA A 92 14.34 6.05 3.12
CA ALA A 92 12.96 5.81 3.53
C ALA A 92 12.82 5.89 5.06
N THR A 93 11.68 6.37 5.53
CA THR A 93 11.30 6.33 6.95
C THR A 93 9.79 6.36 7.12
N PHE A 94 9.31 6.27 8.37
CA PHE A 94 7.93 6.53 8.73
C PHE A 94 7.81 7.48 9.93
N ILE A 95 6.77 8.31 9.92
CA ILE A 95 6.52 9.25 11.02
C ILE A 95 6.23 8.46 12.31
N GLY A 96 6.94 8.81 13.39
CA GLY A 96 6.84 8.12 14.68
C GLY A 96 7.79 6.92 14.83
N LYS A 97 8.68 6.67 13.86
CA LYS A 97 9.73 5.65 13.98
C LYS A 97 10.73 5.96 15.10
N ASP A 98 11.34 7.14 15.02
CA ASP A 98 12.26 7.69 16.02
C ASP A 98 12.15 9.22 15.97
N LYS A 99 11.99 9.86 17.13
CA LYS A 99 11.95 11.32 17.26
C LYS A 99 13.22 11.99 16.74
N SER A 100 14.36 11.31 16.76
CA SER A 100 15.62 11.85 16.24
C SER A 100 15.60 12.07 14.71
N GLU A 101 14.75 11.33 13.98
CA GLU A 101 14.60 11.46 12.54
C GLU A 101 13.67 12.62 12.13
N ASP A 102 12.90 13.20 13.06
CA ASP A 102 11.87 14.20 12.76
C ASP A 102 12.42 15.42 12.03
N ALA A 103 13.58 15.94 12.45
CA ALA A 103 14.21 17.07 11.79
C ALA A 103 14.61 16.75 10.34
N SER A 104 15.15 15.54 10.11
CA SER A 104 15.52 15.06 8.78
C SER A 104 14.29 14.84 7.88
N ILE A 105 13.16 14.43 8.44
CA ILE A 105 11.88 14.33 7.71
C ILE A 105 11.43 15.73 7.27
N LEU A 106 11.43 16.70 8.18
CA LEU A 106 11.03 18.09 7.90
C LEU A 106 11.94 18.77 6.88
N ASP A 107 13.24 18.49 6.94
CA ASP A 107 14.26 19.01 6.01
C ASP A 107 14.23 18.32 4.63
N GLY A 108 13.32 17.36 4.44
CA GLY A 108 13.13 16.67 3.16
C GLY A 108 14.27 15.71 2.80
N LYS A 109 14.93 15.09 3.79
CA LYS A 109 16.07 14.18 3.57
C LYS A 109 15.68 12.76 3.12
N TYR A 110 14.40 12.41 3.25
CA TYR A 110 13.87 11.10 2.90
C TYR A 110 13.09 11.16 1.59
N GLN A 111 13.44 10.31 0.63
CA GLN A 111 12.70 10.18 -0.63
C GLN A 111 11.33 9.54 -0.41
N PHE A 112 11.22 8.61 0.54
CA PHE A 112 9.95 7.96 0.91
C PHE A 112 9.62 8.23 2.39
N VAL A 113 8.43 8.74 2.64
CA VAL A 113 7.92 8.99 3.99
C VAL A 113 6.59 8.24 4.13
N PHE A 114 6.59 7.19 4.94
CA PHE A 114 5.37 6.48 5.31
C PHE A 114 4.72 7.16 6.53
N SER A 115 3.40 7.06 6.64
CA SER A 115 2.68 7.54 7.81
C SER A 115 1.30 6.90 7.92
N SER A 116 0.72 6.98 9.11
CA SER A 116 -0.70 6.74 9.29
C SER A 116 -1.47 8.07 9.27
N PRO A 117 -2.77 8.07 8.97
CA PRO A 117 -3.56 9.29 9.03
C PRO A 117 -3.55 9.96 10.40
N GLU A 118 -3.56 9.16 11.47
CA GLU A 118 -3.50 9.61 12.87
C GLU A 118 -2.26 10.47 13.12
N ALA A 119 -1.09 9.96 12.75
CA ALA A 119 0.19 10.59 13.04
C ALA A 119 0.32 11.98 12.40
N ILE A 120 -0.23 12.17 11.20
CA ILE A 120 -0.23 13.47 10.52
C ILE A 120 -1.32 14.40 11.08
N LEU A 121 -2.56 13.92 11.19
CA LEU A 121 -3.70 14.81 11.44
C LEU A 121 -3.78 15.29 12.90
N GLN A 122 -3.17 14.57 13.84
CA GLN A 122 -3.13 14.96 15.24
C GLN A 122 -1.99 15.91 15.59
N ASN A 123 -1.08 16.21 14.65
CA ASN A 123 0.11 16.99 14.94
C ASN A 123 0.34 18.05 13.86
N ASP A 124 0.15 19.32 14.22
CA ASP A 124 0.24 20.45 13.30
C ASP A 124 1.60 20.57 12.63
N LYS A 125 2.69 20.15 13.28
CA LYS A 125 4.04 20.11 12.69
C LYS A 125 4.06 19.35 11.36
N TRP A 126 3.40 18.20 11.30
CA TRP A 126 3.35 17.38 10.08
C TRP A 126 2.38 17.97 9.06
N ARG A 127 1.28 18.58 9.49
CA ARG A 127 0.33 19.26 8.60
C ARG A 127 0.99 20.47 7.91
N ASP A 128 1.78 21.23 8.66
CA ASP A 128 2.56 22.36 8.18
C ASP A 128 3.65 21.91 7.20
N MET A 129 4.34 20.81 7.50
CA MET A 129 5.29 20.19 6.56
C MET A 129 4.63 19.86 5.22
N LEU A 130 3.46 19.23 5.22
CA LEU A 130 2.77 18.85 3.98
C LEU A 130 2.32 20.07 3.18
N SER A 131 1.74 21.07 3.84
CA SER A 131 1.23 22.28 3.18
C SER A 131 2.34 23.22 2.68
N GLY A 132 3.48 23.26 3.37
CA GLY A 132 4.63 24.10 3.02
C GLY A 132 5.62 23.44 2.05
N SER A 133 5.65 22.11 1.96
CA SER A 133 6.65 21.41 1.17
C SER A 133 6.41 21.52 -0.33
N LYS A 134 7.47 21.92 -1.03
CA LYS A 134 7.56 21.87 -2.49
C LYS A 134 8.33 20.66 -2.96
N SER A 135 8.54 19.64 -2.14
CA SER A 135 9.34 18.45 -2.49
C SER A 135 8.49 17.22 -2.76
N PHE A 136 7.28 17.14 -2.19
CA PHE A 136 6.38 16.02 -2.50
C PHE A 136 5.94 16.02 -3.96
N ARG A 137 6.08 14.86 -4.60
CA ARG A 137 5.71 14.62 -6.01
C ARG A 137 4.70 13.51 -6.20
N LEU A 138 4.43 12.73 -5.17
CA LEU A 138 3.41 11.69 -5.19
C LEU A 138 2.82 11.50 -3.79
N PHE A 139 1.50 11.42 -3.74
CA PHE A 139 0.73 11.03 -2.57
C PHE A 139 0.18 9.63 -2.79
N VAL A 140 0.49 8.68 -1.92
CA VAL A 140 0.07 7.29 -2.05
C VAL A 140 -0.88 6.94 -0.92
N VAL A 141 -1.98 6.27 -1.25
CA VAL A 141 -2.83 5.60 -0.27
C VAL A 141 -2.75 4.11 -0.54
N ASP A 142 -2.05 3.41 0.34
CA ASP A 142 -1.93 1.96 0.32
C ASP A 142 -3.09 1.29 1.04
N GLU A 143 -3.45 0.09 0.59
CA GLU A 143 -4.61 -0.67 1.05
C GLU A 143 -5.87 0.19 1.18
N ALA A 144 -6.20 0.93 0.10
CA ALA A 144 -7.26 1.93 0.11
C ALA A 144 -8.66 1.38 0.45
N HIS A 145 -8.84 0.05 0.41
CA HIS A 145 -10.05 -0.60 0.90
C HIS A 145 -10.31 -0.32 2.40
N THR A 146 -9.26 -0.06 3.19
CA THR A 146 -9.37 0.33 4.61
C THR A 146 -10.14 1.63 4.81
N LEU A 147 -10.12 2.54 3.83
CA LEU A 147 -10.92 3.77 3.87
C LEU A 147 -12.42 3.48 3.89
N VAL A 148 -12.86 2.33 3.40
CA VAL A 148 -14.27 1.92 3.42
C VAL A 148 -14.58 1.18 4.72
N HIS A 149 -13.73 0.23 5.11
CA HIS A 149 -14.04 -0.69 6.22
C HIS A 149 -13.71 -0.13 7.60
N TRP A 150 -12.60 0.60 7.75
CA TRP A 150 -12.13 1.06 9.06
C TRP A 150 -12.59 2.46 9.41
N GLY A 151 -12.81 3.28 8.38
CA GLY A 151 -13.28 4.66 8.50
C GLY A 151 -14.80 4.80 8.38
N GLU A 152 -15.59 3.74 8.50
CA GLU A 152 -17.06 3.83 8.51
C GLU A 152 -17.60 3.58 9.92
N ASN A 153 -18.42 4.50 10.39
CA ASN A 153 -19.34 4.22 11.49
C ASN A 153 -20.35 3.20 10.96
N THR A 154 -20.31 1.99 11.49
CA THR A 154 -21.25 0.95 11.11
C THR A 154 -22.54 1.13 11.92
N LYS A 155 -23.62 0.44 11.51
CA LYS A 155 -24.86 0.39 12.30
C LYS A 155 -24.66 -0.20 13.71
N HIS A 156 -23.50 -0.81 13.97
CA HIS A 156 -23.21 -1.57 15.18
C HIS A 156 -22.05 -0.98 16.02
N GLY A 157 -21.46 0.16 15.65
CA GLY A 157 -20.38 0.77 16.42
C GLY A 157 -19.62 1.88 15.70
N GLN A 158 -18.74 2.54 16.45
CA GLN A 158 -17.81 3.55 15.92
C GLN A 158 -16.81 2.93 14.94
N ALA A 159 -16.26 3.76 14.06
CA ALA A 159 -15.18 3.41 13.15
C ALA A 159 -14.00 2.80 13.92
N PHE A 160 -13.52 1.62 13.49
CA PHE A 160 -12.36 0.94 14.10
C PHE A 160 -11.11 1.83 14.09
N ARG A 161 -10.91 2.60 13.01
CA ARG A 161 -9.88 3.64 12.92
C ARG A 161 -10.44 4.88 12.24
N GLU A 162 -11.04 5.75 13.05
CA GLU A 162 -11.73 6.96 12.59
C GLU A 162 -10.87 7.83 11.65
N TRP A 163 -9.57 7.95 11.93
CA TRP A 163 -8.67 8.81 11.17
C TRP A 163 -8.49 8.40 9.71
N PHE A 164 -8.71 7.14 9.36
CA PHE A 164 -8.73 6.70 7.97
C PHE A 164 -9.86 7.37 7.18
N SER A 165 -11.01 7.64 7.80
CA SER A 165 -12.09 8.39 7.16
C SER A 165 -11.69 9.83 6.79
N ARG A 166 -10.70 10.37 7.51
CA ARG A 166 -10.20 11.74 7.39
C ARG A 166 -8.97 11.87 6.48
N THR A 167 -8.54 10.79 5.81
CA THR A 167 -7.40 10.82 4.86
C THR A 167 -7.58 11.87 3.76
N GLY A 168 -8.81 12.25 3.42
CA GLY A 168 -9.11 13.37 2.51
C GLY A 168 -8.56 14.73 2.97
N GLU A 169 -8.40 14.94 4.29
CA GLU A 169 -7.77 16.14 4.84
C GLU A 169 -6.28 16.17 4.49
N ILE A 170 -5.57 15.05 4.60
CA ILE A 170 -4.16 14.94 4.20
C ILE A 170 -4.02 15.24 2.71
N ARG A 171 -4.91 14.68 1.89
CA ARG A 171 -4.98 14.98 0.45
C ARG A 171 -5.15 16.48 0.18
N SER A 172 -5.91 17.21 1.00
CA SER A 172 -6.11 18.65 0.83
C SER A 172 -4.86 19.48 1.18
N LEU A 173 -3.93 18.94 1.97
CA LEU A 173 -2.69 19.61 2.37
C LEU A 173 -1.58 19.45 1.33
N ILE A 174 -1.74 18.58 0.32
CA ILE A 174 -0.66 18.22 -0.62
C ILE A 174 -1.14 18.36 -2.08
N SER A 175 -0.31 18.98 -2.93
CA SER A 175 -0.70 19.40 -4.28
C SER A 175 -0.19 18.50 -5.43
N CYS A 176 0.36 17.33 -5.11
CA CYS A 176 0.90 16.37 -6.09
C CYS A 176 -0.18 15.37 -6.58
N PRO A 177 0.03 14.58 -7.65
CA PRO A 177 -0.88 13.50 -8.01
C PRO A 177 -1.03 12.46 -6.89
N ALA A 178 -2.22 11.84 -6.81
CA ALA A 178 -2.50 10.72 -5.92
C ALA A 178 -2.41 9.38 -6.65
N LEU A 179 -1.71 8.41 -6.06
CA LEU A 179 -1.80 7.01 -6.41
C LEU A 179 -2.56 6.26 -5.30
N VAL A 180 -3.70 5.69 -5.64
CA VAL A 180 -4.55 4.95 -4.72
C VAL A 180 -4.50 3.48 -5.10
N ILE A 181 -3.92 2.66 -4.26
CA ILE A 181 -3.68 1.24 -4.55
C ILE A 181 -4.50 0.34 -3.63
N THR A 182 -5.02 -0.76 -4.19
CA THR A 182 -5.72 -1.80 -3.43
C THR A 182 -5.65 -3.13 -4.18
N ALA A 183 -5.75 -4.25 -3.46
CA ALA A 183 -5.84 -5.56 -4.10
C ALA A 183 -7.17 -5.76 -4.85
N THR A 184 -8.26 -5.44 -4.16
CA THR A 184 -9.63 -5.57 -4.66
C THR A 184 -10.47 -4.41 -4.16
N ALA A 185 -11.29 -3.84 -5.04
CA ALA A 185 -12.35 -2.91 -4.64
C ALA A 185 -13.59 -3.13 -5.50
N SER A 186 -14.73 -3.34 -4.84
CA SER A 186 -16.02 -3.32 -5.52
C SER A 186 -16.27 -1.95 -6.18
N LYS A 187 -17.21 -1.89 -7.12
CA LYS A 187 -17.57 -0.63 -7.79
C LYS A 187 -18.03 0.42 -6.77
N GLU A 188 -18.71 -0.02 -5.72
CA GLU A 188 -19.22 0.78 -4.60
C GLU A 188 -18.06 1.28 -3.73
N ALA A 189 -17.17 0.39 -3.30
CA ALA A 189 -15.99 0.75 -2.52
C ALA A 189 -15.13 1.78 -3.25
N ARG A 190 -14.90 1.58 -4.56
CA ARG A 190 -14.17 2.54 -5.40
C ARG A 190 -14.82 3.92 -5.41
N LYS A 191 -16.16 4.01 -5.54
CA LYS A 191 -16.87 5.31 -5.50
C LYS A 191 -16.66 6.01 -4.17
N VAL A 192 -16.74 5.28 -3.06
CA VAL A 192 -16.52 5.82 -1.71
C VAL A 192 -15.09 6.35 -1.57
N ILE A 193 -14.09 5.54 -1.93
CA ILE A 193 -12.67 5.92 -1.87
C ILE A 193 -12.41 7.18 -2.68
N LYS A 194 -12.86 7.21 -3.95
CA LYS A 194 -12.69 8.38 -4.83
C LYS A 194 -13.34 9.63 -4.26
N LYS A 195 -14.52 9.49 -3.67
CA LYS A 195 -15.22 10.62 -3.02
C LYS A 195 -14.44 11.15 -1.81
N ARG A 196 -13.97 10.27 -0.92
CA ARG A 196 -13.22 10.65 0.30
C ARG A 196 -11.91 11.35 -0.03
N LEU A 197 -11.25 10.93 -1.11
CA LEU A 197 -9.97 11.50 -1.57
C LEU A 197 -10.14 12.60 -2.63
N ALA A 198 -11.38 13.04 -2.91
CA ALA A 198 -11.69 14.06 -3.91
C ALA A 198 -11.09 13.80 -5.32
N LEU A 199 -11.07 12.54 -5.75
CA LEU A 199 -10.46 12.09 -7.01
C LEU A 199 -11.39 12.30 -8.21
N ASN A 200 -11.58 13.56 -8.62
CA ASN A 200 -12.57 13.93 -9.62
C ASN A 200 -12.24 13.47 -11.06
N ASN A 201 -10.96 13.42 -11.44
CA ASN A 201 -10.49 13.08 -12.80
C ASN A 201 -9.42 11.98 -12.79
N CYS A 202 -9.63 10.96 -11.95
CA CYS A 202 -8.68 9.90 -11.71
C CYS A 202 -8.75 8.80 -12.79
N VAL A 203 -7.58 8.36 -13.26
CA VAL A 203 -7.40 7.24 -14.19
C VAL A 203 -7.63 5.92 -13.46
N ASP A 204 -8.63 5.15 -13.89
CA ASP A 204 -8.87 3.79 -13.38
C ASP A 204 -8.01 2.76 -14.14
N ILE A 205 -7.24 1.98 -13.40
CA ILE A 205 -6.49 0.82 -13.89
C ILE A 205 -6.87 -0.35 -13.00
N ILE A 206 -7.65 -1.28 -13.55
CA ILE A 206 -8.26 -2.38 -12.81
C ILE A 206 -7.96 -3.67 -13.56
N ASP A 207 -7.29 -4.61 -12.90
CA ASP A 207 -7.14 -5.99 -13.40
C ASP A 207 -8.46 -6.74 -13.17
N SER A 208 -8.99 -7.38 -14.21
CA SER A 208 -10.21 -8.19 -14.10
C SER A 208 -9.87 -9.52 -13.42
N PRO A 209 -10.71 -10.03 -12.50
CA PRO A 209 -10.46 -11.29 -11.81
C PRO A 209 -10.53 -12.54 -12.72
N ASP A 210 -11.06 -12.44 -13.93
CA ASP A 210 -11.15 -13.56 -14.86
C ASP A 210 -9.79 -13.88 -15.50
N ARG A 211 -9.10 -14.90 -14.97
CA ARG A 211 -8.16 -15.69 -15.76
C ARG A 211 -8.90 -16.93 -16.28
N GLU A 212 -8.81 -17.17 -17.58
CA GLU A 212 -9.23 -18.43 -18.24
C GLU A 212 -8.43 -19.67 -17.76
N ASN A 213 -7.41 -19.51 -16.91
CA ASN A 213 -6.48 -20.58 -16.49
C ASN A 213 -6.60 -21.00 -15.01
N ILE A 214 -7.75 -20.81 -14.38
CA ILE A 214 -8.04 -21.47 -13.10
C ILE A 214 -9.13 -22.52 -13.36
N ASN A 215 -8.72 -23.71 -13.81
CA ASN A 215 -9.58 -24.89 -13.74
C ASN A 215 -9.68 -25.26 -12.26
N GLY A 216 -10.70 -24.74 -11.59
CA GLY A 216 -11.10 -25.20 -10.28
C GLY A 216 -11.72 -26.58 -10.42
N ASP A 217 -10.88 -27.62 -10.40
CA ASP A 217 -11.35 -28.97 -10.10
C ASP A 217 -11.77 -28.99 -8.62
N CYS A 218 -13.00 -28.55 -8.36
CA CYS A 218 -13.69 -28.86 -7.12
C CYS A 218 -14.04 -30.35 -7.16
N CYS A 219 -13.14 -31.19 -6.65
CA CYS A 219 -13.46 -32.59 -6.37
C CYS A 219 -14.53 -32.65 -5.27
N GLU A 220 -15.78 -32.93 -5.66
CA GLU A 220 -16.85 -33.30 -4.74
C GLU A 220 -16.45 -34.58 -4.00
N LEU A 221 -16.18 -34.46 -2.69
CA LEU A 221 -15.97 -35.64 -1.84
C LEU A 221 -17.33 -36.26 -1.48
N TYR A 222 -17.59 -37.42 -2.07
CA TYR A 222 -18.74 -38.28 -1.81
C TYR A 222 -18.77 -38.84 -0.38
N GLN A 223 -19.99 -38.99 0.14
CA GLN A 223 -20.34 -39.65 1.41
C GLN A 223 -20.06 -41.18 1.39
N HIS A 224 -19.36 -41.72 2.41
CA HIS A 224 -19.67 -42.95 3.24
C HIS A 224 -18.41 -43.52 3.97
N PRO A 225 -18.51 -44.46 4.96
CA PRO A 225 -17.70 -44.46 6.18
C PRO A 225 -16.89 -45.77 6.37
N TYR A 226 -16.04 -45.82 7.40
CA TYR A 226 -15.37 -47.03 7.94
C TYR A 226 -14.48 -47.88 7.00
N PHE A 227 -13.15 -47.89 7.20
CA PHE A 227 -12.38 -49.00 7.81
C PHE A 227 -10.85 -48.77 7.78
N LEU A 228 -10.17 -49.41 8.73
CA LEU A 228 -8.73 -49.39 9.08
C LEU A 228 -7.78 -50.06 8.05
N PHE A 229 -6.51 -49.63 8.00
CA PHE A 229 -5.26 -50.35 8.43
C PHE A 229 -3.98 -49.95 7.64
N GLN A 230 -2.91 -49.71 8.41
CA GLN A 230 -1.46 -49.92 8.19
C GLN A 230 -0.62 -49.21 7.09
N SER A 231 0.52 -48.73 7.61
CA SER A 231 1.83 -48.31 7.07
C SER A 231 2.24 -48.76 5.65
N ASP A 232 2.92 -47.85 4.93
CA ASP A 232 4.36 -47.94 4.64
C ASP A 232 4.87 -46.65 3.97
N ASP A 233 6.12 -46.28 4.28
CA ASP A 233 6.90 -45.18 3.71
C ASP A 233 7.01 -45.27 2.18
N VAL A 234 6.96 -44.13 1.45
CA VAL A 234 7.93 -43.73 0.40
C VAL A 234 7.72 -42.25 0.04
N SER A 235 8.85 -41.54 0.05
CA SER A 235 9.16 -40.19 -0.43
C SER A 235 8.46 -39.70 -1.70
N SER A 236 8.09 -38.42 -1.73
CA SER A 236 8.49 -37.48 -2.80
C SER A 236 8.06 -36.05 -2.46
N ASP A 237 8.92 -35.13 -2.84
CA ASP A 237 8.81 -33.69 -2.70
C ASP A 237 7.50 -33.15 -3.28
N ASP A 238 6.75 -32.40 -2.47
CA ASP A 238 5.90 -31.31 -2.93
C ASP A 238 5.61 -30.39 -1.73
N ASN A 239 6.24 -29.21 -1.75
CA ASN A 239 6.02 -28.17 -0.76
C ASN A 239 4.70 -27.45 -1.08
N SER A 240 3.58 -28.16 -0.83
CA SER A 240 2.24 -27.60 -0.90
C SER A 240 1.90 -26.90 0.42
N CYS A 241 1.50 -25.64 0.34
CA CYS A 241 0.96 -24.89 1.46
C CYS A 241 -0.44 -25.43 1.76
N MET A 242 -0.54 -26.36 2.70
CA MET A 242 -1.80 -26.74 3.32
C MET A 242 -2.24 -25.62 4.26
N SER A 243 -3.39 -25.00 3.97
CA SER A 243 -4.10 -24.17 4.94
C SER A 243 -4.92 -25.10 5.84
N ASP A 244 -4.45 -25.31 7.06
CA ASP A 244 -5.25 -25.96 8.12
C ASP A 244 -6.29 -24.96 8.64
N SER A 245 -7.56 -25.28 8.41
CA SER A 245 -8.69 -24.71 9.14
C SER A 245 -9.09 -25.67 10.24
N THR A 246 -8.68 -25.38 11.47
CA THR A 246 -9.31 -25.95 12.66
C THR A 246 -9.80 -24.81 13.53
N ASP A 247 -11.12 -24.64 13.55
CA ASP A 247 -11.84 -23.96 14.62
C ASP A 247 -11.46 -24.60 15.96
N LEU A 248 -10.80 -23.83 16.81
CA LEU A 248 -10.78 -24.06 18.24
C LEU A 248 -11.34 -22.81 18.90
N GLU A 249 -12.57 -22.95 19.37
CA GLU A 249 -13.14 -22.14 20.44
C GLU A 249 -12.17 -22.22 21.64
N SER A 250 -11.53 -21.11 21.96
CA SER A 250 -11.05 -20.83 23.31
C SER A 250 -11.00 -19.32 23.51
N ASP A 251 -11.88 -18.86 24.39
CA ASP A 251 -11.88 -17.54 24.99
C ASP A 251 -10.47 -17.18 25.50
N ASP A 252 -9.83 -16.21 24.85
CA ASP A 252 -8.80 -15.36 25.45
C ASP A 252 -8.79 -14.05 24.66
N VAL A 253 -9.71 -13.16 25.02
CA VAL A 253 -9.66 -11.75 24.65
C VAL A 253 -8.45 -11.14 25.34
N LEU A 254 -7.31 -11.12 24.65
CA LEU A 254 -6.22 -10.20 25.00
C LEU A 254 -6.62 -8.81 24.50
N ASP A 255 -7.20 -8.02 25.41
CA ASP A 255 -7.23 -6.57 25.32
C ASP A 255 -5.79 -6.05 25.15
N ILE A 256 -5.37 -5.83 23.91
CA ILE A 256 -4.18 -5.05 23.59
C ILE A 256 -4.67 -3.61 23.38
N ASP A 257 -4.58 -2.85 24.45
CA ASP A 257 -4.71 -1.40 24.48
C ASP A 257 -3.52 -0.80 23.70
N ASP A 258 -3.72 -0.53 22.41
CA ASP A 258 -2.78 0.25 21.58
C ASP A 258 -2.89 1.73 21.98
N THR A 259 -2.48 2.04 23.20
CA THR A 259 -2.28 3.41 23.68
C THR A 259 -1.00 3.94 23.05
N TYR A 260 -1.15 4.81 22.06
CA TYR A 260 -0.08 5.74 21.68
C TYR A 260 0.28 6.56 22.92
N PRO A 261 1.57 6.70 23.29
CA PRO A 261 1.94 7.54 24.42
C PRO A 261 1.50 8.97 24.14
N GLU A 262 0.61 9.49 24.99
CA GLU A 262 0.23 10.91 25.00
C GLU A 262 1.51 11.75 25.09
N LEU A 263 1.73 12.59 24.08
CA LEU A 263 2.83 13.54 24.05
C LEU A 263 2.34 14.83 24.74
N GLU A 264 2.81 15.06 25.96
CA GLU A 264 2.84 16.40 26.59
C GLU A 264 3.72 17.38 25.80
#